data_AF-A0AA41XBB0-F1
#
_entry.id   AF-A0AA41XBB0-F1
#
_cell.length_a   1.000
_cell.length_b   1.000
_cell.length_c   1.000
_cell.angle_alpha   90.00
_cell.angle_beta   90.00
_cell.angle_gamma   90.00
#
_symmetry.space_group_name_H-M   'P 1'
#
loop_
_entity.id
_entity.type
_entity.pdbx_description
1 polymer ?
#
loop_
_entity_poly.entity_id
_entity_poly.type
_entity_poly.pdbx_seq_one_letter_code
_entity_poly.pdbx_strand_id
1 'polypeptide(L)'
;MTLLPDRDSVRAFLEESYRPESPRMQVMLGSPIPEIVEEEAVRIVTAKGLVPDRRLNRLQSRPGESALRTDDVVDFFQRYGHEYCAALFPLSGGLDRDRIAAAAAAEGIDVGWTDNDLT
;
A
#
# COMPACT_ATOMS: atom_id res chain seq x y z
N MET A 1 -4.34 -4.71 -10.37
CA MET A 1 -5.16 -3.84 -9.51
C MET A 1 -6.21 -4.70 -8.84
N THR A 2 -6.26 -4.71 -7.51
CA THR A 2 -7.12 -5.60 -6.72
C THR A 2 -8.00 -4.79 -5.76
N LEU A 3 -9.31 -5.07 -5.74
CA LEU A 3 -10.22 -4.53 -4.73
C LEU A 3 -10.21 -5.43 -3.50
N LEU A 4 -10.19 -4.85 -2.31
CA LEU A 4 -10.05 -5.52 -1.03
C LEU A 4 -11.25 -5.14 -0.14
N PRO A 5 -12.42 -5.80 -0.32
CA PRO A 5 -13.68 -5.40 0.32
C PRO A 5 -13.76 -5.72 1.82
N ASP A 6 -12.89 -6.60 2.33
CA ASP A 6 -12.94 -7.07 3.72
C ASP A 6 -11.55 -7.43 4.27
N ARG A 7 -11.47 -7.72 5.57
CA ARG A 7 -10.22 -8.06 6.26
C ARG A 7 -9.50 -9.26 5.65
N ASP A 8 -10.25 -10.26 5.20
CA ASP A 8 -9.67 -11.50 4.68
C ASP A 8 -9.06 -11.28 3.30
N SER A 9 -9.68 -10.44 2.46
CA SER A 9 -9.12 -10.02 1.17
C SER A 9 -7.83 -9.22 1.35
N VAL A 10 -7.77 -8.32 2.35
CA VAL A 10 -6.54 -7.57 2.70
C VAL A 10 -5.43 -8.53 3.12
N ARG A 11 -5.74 -9.48 4.01
CA ARG A 11 -4.81 -10.53 4.46
C ARG A 11 -4.27 -11.32 3.27
N ALA A 12 -5.16 -11.86 2.43
CA ALA A 12 -4.77 -12.68 1.28
C ALA A 12 -3.87 -11.92 0.30
N PHE A 13 -4.22 -10.67 0.00
CA PHE A 13 -3.40 -9.81 -0.85
C PHE A 13 -2.00 -9.58 -0.27
N LEU A 14 -1.90 -9.29 1.03
CA LEU A 14 -0.61 -9.10 1.70
C LEU A 14 0.21 -10.39 1.75
N GLU A 15 -0.39 -11.55 2.00
CA GLU A 15 0.29 -12.84 2.01
C GLU A 15 0.91 -13.18 0.64
N GLU A 16 0.19 -12.89 -0.44
CA GLU A 16 0.63 -13.11 -1.83
C GLU A 16 1.71 -12.11 -2.27
N SER A 17 1.50 -10.83 -1.96
CA SER A 17 2.34 -9.73 -2.47
C SER A 17 3.61 -9.53 -1.63
N TYR A 18 3.55 -9.79 -0.33
CA TYR A 18 4.65 -9.51 0.58
C TYR A 18 5.75 -10.58 0.54
N ARG A 19 6.83 -10.26 -0.19
CA ARG A 19 7.98 -11.15 -0.44
C ARG A 19 9.24 -10.63 0.26
N PRO A 20 9.45 -10.96 1.54
CA PRO A 20 10.56 -10.40 2.34
C PRO A 20 11.96 -10.81 1.89
N GLU A 21 12.07 -11.85 1.05
CA GLU A 21 13.35 -12.33 0.48
C GLU A 21 13.70 -11.61 -0.83
N SER A 22 12.78 -10.80 -1.36
CA SER A 22 13.00 -9.95 -2.53
C SER A 22 13.85 -8.74 -2.15
N PRO A 23 14.62 -8.14 -3.08
CA PRO A 23 15.17 -6.79 -2.87
C PRO A 23 14.09 -5.75 -2.56
N ARG A 24 12.83 -6.01 -2.96
CA ARG A 24 11.64 -5.20 -2.64
C ARG A 24 11.01 -5.71 -1.35
N MET A 25 11.43 -5.17 -0.21
CA MET A 25 11.03 -5.67 1.12
C MET A 25 9.95 -4.83 1.80
N GLN A 26 9.50 -3.73 1.20
CA GLN A 26 8.62 -2.77 1.88
C GLN A 26 7.18 -2.83 1.36
N VAL A 27 6.24 -2.43 2.21
CA VAL A 27 4.84 -2.20 1.88
C VAL A 27 4.51 -0.74 2.16
N MET A 28 3.86 -0.09 1.19
CA MET A 28 3.39 1.28 1.32
C MET A 28 1.91 1.31 1.69
N LEU A 29 1.55 2.15 2.66
CA LEU A 29 0.18 2.45 3.03
C LEU A 29 -0.12 3.92 2.69
N GLY A 30 -1.08 4.16 1.80
CA GLY A 30 -1.56 5.50 1.49
C GLY A 30 -2.44 6.04 2.61
N SER A 31 -2.03 7.13 3.25
CA SER A 31 -2.75 7.72 4.38
C SER A 31 -3.79 8.76 3.92
N PRO A 32 -5.00 8.80 4.51
CA PRO A 32 -5.49 7.89 5.55
C PRO A 32 -5.82 6.49 5.00
N ILE A 33 -5.60 5.45 5.82
CA ILE A 33 -5.96 4.06 5.54
C ILE A 33 -6.75 3.52 6.74
N PRO A 34 -7.75 2.62 6.56
CA PRO A 34 -8.42 1.99 7.69
C PRO A 34 -7.44 1.29 8.63
N GLU A 35 -7.64 1.43 9.95
CA GLU A 35 -6.76 0.85 10.98
C GLU A 35 -6.59 -0.66 10.80
N ILE A 36 -7.68 -1.36 10.47
CA ILE A 36 -7.71 -2.80 10.21
C ILE A 36 -6.72 -3.24 9.11
N VAL A 37 -6.49 -2.40 8.10
CA VAL A 37 -5.54 -2.67 7.01
C VAL A 37 -4.12 -2.60 7.55
N GLU A 38 -3.84 -1.60 8.39
CA GLU A 38 -2.55 -1.47 9.05
C GLU A 38 -2.30 -2.62 10.04
N GLU A 39 -3.29 -3.01 10.84
CA GLU A 39 -3.19 -4.16 11.74
C GLU A 39 -2.80 -5.44 11.00
N GLU A 40 -3.41 -5.70 9.84
CA GLU A 40 -3.09 -6.86 9.02
C GLU A 40 -1.68 -6.76 8.40
N ALA A 41 -1.27 -5.58 7.94
CA ALA A 41 0.09 -5.37 7.48
C ALA A 41 1.12 -5.63 8.60
N VAL A 42 0.88 -5.12 9.81
CA VAL A 42 1.72 -5.36 11.00
C VAL A 42 1.78 -6.84 11.33
N ARG A 43 0.63 -7.53 11.32
CA ARG A 43 0.52 -8.97 11.60
C ARG A 43 1.35 -9.79 10.59
N ILE A 44 1.22 -9.52 9.30
CA ILE A 44 1.93 -10.24 8.24
C ILE A 44 3.44 -10.03 8.30
N VAL A 45 3.89 -8.79 8.53
CA VAL A 45 5.34 -8.52 8.69
C VAL A 45 5.88 -9.23 9.93
N THR A 46 5.16 -9.16 11.05
CA THR A 46 5.58 -9.78 12.32
C THR A 46 5.61 -11.32 12.21
N ALA A 47 4.62 -11.92 11.54
CA ALA A 47 4.57 -13.37 11.31
C ALA A 47 5.78 -13.90 10.51
N LYS A 48 6.41 -13.04 9.70
CA LYS A 48 7.65 -13.33 8.97
C LYS A 48 8.92 -13.00 9.77
N GLY A 49 8.80 -12.69 11.07
CA GLY A 49 9.93 -12.42 11.97
C GLY A 49 10.60 -11.06 11.76
N LEU A 50 9.91 -10.12 11.09
CA LEU A 50 10.43 -8.80 10.76
C LEU A 50 9.81 -7.71 11.63
N VAL A 51 10.49 -6.56 11.70
CA VAL A 51 10.05 -5.38 12.47
C VAL A 51 9.18 -4.48 11.57
N PRO A 52 7.90 -4.25 11.92
CA PRO A 52 6.98 -3.43 11.13
C PRO A 52 7.51 -2.05 10.76
N ASP A 53 8.09 -1.31 11.71
CA ASP A 53 8.65 0.04 11.51
C ASP A 53 9.74 0.13 10.43
N ARG A 54 10.34 -1.01 10.05
CA ARG A 54 11.39 -1.08 9.01
C ARG A 54 10.87 -1.57 7.66
N ARG A 55 9.58 -1.90 7.57
CA ARG A 55 8.96 -2.61 6.45
C ARG A 55 7.65 -1.98 6.00
N LEU A 56 6.98 -1.23 6.86
CA LEU A 56 5.75 -0.51 6.57
C LEU A 56 6.06 0.98 6.53
N ASN A 57 5.74 1.63 5.40
CA ASN A 57 5.84 3.08 5.27
C ASN A 57 4.49 3.67 4.94
N ARG A 58 4.20 4.84 5.52
CA ARG A 58 2.98 5.59 5.24
C ARG A 58 3.29 6.75 4.31
N LEU A 59 2.63 6.79 3.14
CA LEU A 59 2.67 7.96 2.29
C LEU A 59 1.59 8.94 2.76
N GLN A 60 2.03 10.12 3.21
CA GLN A 60 1.16 11.17 3.72
C GLN A 60 0.82 12.18 2.63
N SER A 61 -0.33 12.84 2.78
CA SER A 61 -0.64 14.04 2.01
C SER A 61 0.39 15.15 2.28
N ARG A 62 0.48 16.11 1.37
CA ARG A 62 1.34 17.28 1.55
C ARG A 62 0.87 18.11 2.76
N PRO A 63 1.77 18.86 3.43
CA PRO A 63 1.38 19.74 4.53
C PRO A 63 0.25 20.71 4.14
N GLY A 64 -0.83 20.71 4.93
CA GLY A 64 -2.02 21.52 4.67
C GLY A 64 -3.05 20.87 3.74
N GLU A 65 -2.80 19.68 3.22
CA GLU A 65 -3.73 18.95 2.36
C GLU A 65 -4.37 17.76 3.08
N SER A 66 -5.65 17.51 2.79
CA SER A 66 -6.44 16.45 3.42
C SER A 66 -6.43 15.12 2.67
N ALA A 67 -5.88 15.07 1.46
CA ALA A 67 -5.87 13.89 0.61
C ALA A 67 -4.55 13.76 -0.16
N LEU A 68 -4.19 12.51 -0.50
CA LEU A 68 -3.11 12.22 -1.41
C LEU A 68 -3.45 12.68 -2.83
N ARG A 69 -2.43 13.08 -3.59
CA ARG A 69 -2.55 13.37 -5.02
C ARG A 69 -2.04 12.19 -5.82
N THR A 70 -2.75 11.86 -6.90
CA THR A 70 -2.29 10.88 -7.89
C THR A 70 -0.86 11.15 -8.35
N ASP A 71 -0.52 12.41 -8.66
CA ASP A 71 0.81 12.75 -9.18
C ASP A 71 1.91 12.52 -8.14
N ASP A 72 1.63 12.71 -6.84
CA ASP A 72 2.59 12.43 -5.76
C ASP A 72 2.82 10.93 -5.59
N VAL A 73 1.76 10.13 -5.72
CA VAL A 73 1.86 8.66 -5.69
C VAL A 73 2.69 8.16 -6.88
N VAL A 74 2.42 8.67 -8.08
CA VAL A 74 3.15 8.29 -9.30
C VAL A 74 4.63 8.70 -9.22
N ASP A 75 4.92 9.93 -8.79
CA ASP A 75 6.31 10.40 -8.60
C ASP A 75 7.03 9.57 -7.51
N PHE A 76 6.33 9.20 -6.44
CA PHE A 76 6.88 8.32 -5.41
C PHE A 76 7.28 6.96 -5.98
N PHE A 77 6.41 6.30 -6.75
CA PHE A 77 6.74 5.02 -7.38
C PHE A 77 7.93 5.14 -8.33
N GLN A 78 7.98 6.18 -9.15
CA GLN A 78 9.11 6.38 -10.08
C GLN A 78 10.45 6.55 -9.35
N ARG A 79 10.46 7.13 -8.14
CA ARG A 79 11.69 7.40 -7.37
C ARG A 79 12.08 6.24 -6.48
N TYR A 80 11.10 5.61 -5.82
CA TYR A 80 11.33 4.69 -4.70
C TYR A 80 10.71 3.31 -4.91
N GLY A 81 10.00 3.08 -6.00
CA GLY A 81 9.23 1.85 -6.24
C GLY A 81 10.06 0.57 -6.18
N HIS A 82 11.34 0.65 -6.51
CA HIS A 82 12.30 -0.44 -6.40
C HIS A 82 12.51 -0.99 -4.98
N GLU A 83 12.04 -0.30 -3.93
CA GLU A 83 12.07 -0.77 -2.54
C GLU A 83 10.79 -1.50 -2.11
N TYR A 84 9.69 -1.34 -2.86
CA TYR A 84 8.35 -1.74 -2.46
C TYR A 84 7.85 -2.95 -3.27
N CYS A 85 7.21 -3.89 -2.58
CA CYS A 85 6.54 -5.03 -3.23
C CYS A 85 5.03 -4.83 -3.36
N ALA A 86 4.44 -4.07 -2.43
CA ALA A 86 3.01 -3.82 -2.42
C ALA A 86 2.68 -2.39 -1.97
N ALA A 87 1.55 -1.88 -2.43
CA ALA A 87 0.96 -0.62 -1.99
C ALA A 87 -0.55 -0.80 -1.76
N LEU A 88 -1.05 -0.26 -0.64
CA LEU A 88 -2.47 -0.25 -0.32
C LEU A 88 -2.97 1.19 -0.21
N PHE A 89 -4.13 1.47 -0.80
CA PHE A 89 -4.75 2.79 -0.80
C PHE A 89 -6.24 2.71 -0.43
N PRO A 90 -6.81 3.76 0.18
CA PRO A 90 -8.25 3.87 0.29
C PRO A 90 -8.89 4.01 -1.10
N LEU A 91 -10.09 3.44 -1.27
CA LEU A 91 -10.93 3.65 -2.45
C LEU A 91 -11.46 5.09 -2.53
N SER A 92 -11.55 5.75 -1.39
CA SER A 92 -11.90 7.16 -1.30
C SER A 92 -10.70 8.07 -1.68
N GLY A 93 -10.96 9.36 -1.86
CA GLY A 93 -9.88 10.36 -2.02
C GLY A 93 -9.56 10.74 -3.46
N GLY A 94 -10.31 10.24 -4.44
CA GLY A 94 -10.24 10.73 -5.83
C GLY A 94 -8.94 10.40 -6.55
N LEU A 95 -8.19 9.41 -6.06
CA LEU A 95 -6.98 8.91 -6.71
C LEU A 95 -7.34 8.28 -8.07
N ASP A 96 -6.55 8.59 -9.09
CA ASP A 96 -6.69 7.98 -10.41
C ASP A 96 -6.07 6.58 -10.37
N ARG A 97 -6.94 5.60 -10.19
CA ARG A 97 -6.56 4.20 -9.98
C ARG A 97 -5.82 3.61 -11.18
N ASP A 98 -6.18 4.01 -12.40
CA ASP A 98 -5.57 3.48 -13.62
C ASP A 98 -4.15 4.04 -13.78
N ARG A 99 -3.94 5.33 -13.52
CA ARG A 99 -2.60 5.94 -13.52
C ARG A 99 -1.69 5.33 -12.46
N ILE A 100 -2.22 5.11 -11.25
CA ILE A 100 -1.47 4.49 -10.15
C ILE A 100 -1.15 3.03 -10.47
N ALA A 101 -2.11 2.27 -10.99
CA ALA A 101 -1.88 0.88 -11.39
C ALA A 101 -0.83 0.76 -12.49
N ALA A 102 -0.84 1.67 -13.48
CA ALA A 102 0.15 1.70 -14.55
C ALA A 102 1.56 2.03 -14.01
N ALA A 103 1.69 3.03 -13.13
CA ALA A 103 2.96 3.41 -12.53
C ALA A 103 3.51 2.29 -11.62
N ALA A 104 2.65 1.67 -10.80
CA ALA A 104 3.01 0.55 -9.96
C ALA A 104 3.47 -0.67 -10.78
N ALA A 105 2.75 -1.00 -11.86
CA ALA A 105 3.11 -2.12 -12.73
C ALA A 105 4.48 -1.93 -13.40
N ALA A 106 4.83 -0.69 -13.77
CA ALA A 106 6.16 -0.37 -14.31
C ALA A 106 7.29 -0.68 -13.33
N GLU A 107 7.02 -0.52 -12.03
CA GLU A 107 7.95 -0.82 -10.94
C GLU A 107 7.78 -2.24 -10.36
N GLY A 108 6.81 -3.02 -10.88
CA GLY A 108 6.45 -4.35 -10.37
C GLY A 108 6.00 -4.35 -8.91
N ILE A 109 5.14 -3.38 -8.57
CA ILE A 109 4.47 -3.24 -7.27
C ILE A 109 3.02 -3.72 -7.42
N ASP A 110 2.59 -4.59 -6.50
CA ASP A 110 1.19 -5.00 -6.42
C ASP A 110 0.34 -3.92 -5.73
N VAL A 111 -0.85 -3.62 -6.26
CA VAL A 111 -1.71 -2.54 -5.73
C VAL A 111 -3.07 -3.07 -5.29
N GLY A 112 -3.38 -2.82 -4.02
CA GLY A 112 -4.65 -3.11 -3.36
C GLY A 112 -5.43 -1.84 -3.02
N TRP A 113 -6.76 -1.90 -3.13
CA TRP A 113 -7.67 -0.80 -2.82
C TRP A 113 -8.70 -1.21 -1.78
N THR A 114 -8.82 -0.46 -0.68
CA THR A 114 -9.66 -0.81 0.48
C THR A 114 -10.79 0.20 0.66
N ASP A 115 -11.97 -0.24 1.07
CA ASP A 115 -13.01 0.71 1.48
C ASP A 115 -12.62 1.43 2.79
N ASN A 116 -13.05 2.68 2.96
CA ASN A 116 -12.73 3.45 4.17
C ASN A 116 -13.38 2.89 5.43
N ASP A 117 -14.55 2.27 5.27
CA ASP A 117 -15.40 1.80 6.36
C ASP A 117 -15.14 0.31 6.66
N LEU A 118 -13.98 -0.20 6.26
CA LEU A 118 -13.57 -1.57 6.54
C LEU A 118 -13.41 -1.70 8.07
N THR A 119 -14.32 -2.46 8.69
CA THR A 119 -14.34 -2.77 10.13
C THR A 119 -13.78 -4.15 10.41
#